data_AF-A0A0Q4LHM5-F1
#
_entry.id   AF-A0A0Q4LHM5-F1
#
_cell.length_a   1.000
_cell.length_b   1.000
_cell.length_c   1.000
_cell.angle_alpha   90.00
_cell.angle_beta   90.00
_cell.angle_gamma   90.00
#
_symmetry.space_group_name_H-M   'P 1'
#
loop_
_entity.id
_entity.type
_entity.pdbx_description
1 polymer ?
#
loop_
_entity_poly.entity_id
_entity_poly.type
_entity_poly.pdbx_seq_one_letter_code
_entity_poly.pdbx_strand_id
1 'polypeptide(L)'
;MYCCSNSPKSDGVDYFSKSGIEIPKYSNDEVNNHLNDFKNLWNVLSTALKNDDKSYSPELSIQFSDWTIKALKLEDKLKRDERKTYYGFIEDLTKKWDEKRNNLD
;
A
#
# COMPACT_ATOMS: atom_id res chain seq x y z
N MET A 1 -13.17 -25.19 -15.50
CA MET A 1 -13.05 -23.76 -15.88
C MET A 1 -11.82 -23.22 -15.16
N TYR A 2 -10.83 -22.73 -15.91
CA TYR A 2 -9.52 -22.32 -15.39
C TYR A 2 -9.66 -21.10 -14.47
N CYS A 3 -9.45 -21.28 -13.16
CA CYS A 3 -9.16 -20.17 -12.25
C CYS A 3 -7.70 -19.74 -12.48
N CYS A 4 -7.45 -19.01 -13.56
CA CYS A 4 -6.25 -18.18 -13.61
C CYS A 4 -6.56 -16.98 -12.72
N SER A 5 -6.06 -16.99 -11.48
CA SER A 5 -6.07 -15.81 -10.63
C SER A 5 -5.23 -14.73 -11.32
N ASN A 6 -5.89 -13.88 -12.13
CA ASN A 6 -5.31 -12.69 -12.76
C ASN A 6 -5.14 -11.59 -11.69
N SER A 7 -4.59 -11.94 -10.53
CA SER A 7 -4.24 -10.94 -9.53
C SER A 7 -3.07 -10.13 -10.06
N PRO A 8 -3.10 -8.79 -9.91
CA PRO A 8 -2.02 -7.94 -10.37
C PRO A 8 -0.72 -8.29 -9.62
N LYS A 9 0.40 -8.31 -10.35
CA LYS A 9 1.72 -8.67 -9.81
C LYS A 9 2.75 -7.63 -10.21
N SER A 10 3.76 -7.47 -9.36
CA SER A 10 4.94 -6.67 -9.67
C SER A 10 5.74 -7.34 -10.79
N ASP A 11 6.35 -6.54 -11.66
CA ASP A 11 7.30 -6.99 -12.68
C ASP A 11 8.73 -7.20 -12.13
N GLY A 12 8.89 -7.15 -10.80
CA GLY A 12 10.16 -7.31 -10.12
C GLY A 12 10.99 -6.03 -10.00
N VAL A 13 10.52 -4.91 -10.58
CA VAL A 13 11.17 -3.61 -10.42
C VAL A 13 10.77 -2.99 -9.08
N ASP A 14 11.77 -2.48 -8.37
CA ASP A 14 11.55 -1.72 -7.13
C ASP A 14 11.21 -0.26 -7.44
N TYR A 15 9.93 0.00 -7.67
CA TYR A 15 9.40 1.36 -7.82
C TYR A 15 9.26 2.08 -6.48
N PHE A 16 9.13 1.33 -5.39
CA PHE A 16 8.96 1.87 -4.05
C PHE A 16 10.19 2.68 -3.62
N SER A 17 11.41 2.20 -3.86
CA SER A 17 12.62 2.96 -3.50
C SER A 17 12.76 4.32 -4.22
N LYS A 18 12.03 4.53 -5.32
CA LYS A 18 12.01 5.79 -6.09
C LYS A 18 10.82 6.68 -5.76
N SER A 19 9.95 6.26 -4.84
CA SER A 19 8.70 6.97 -4.51
C SER A 19 8.87 8.17 -3.56
N GLY A 20 10.03 8.26 -2.88
CA GLY A 20 10.23 9.21 -1.78
C GLY A 20 9.31 8.96 -0.58
N ILE A 21 8.75 7.74 -0.45
CA ILE A 21 8.00 7.32 0.73
C ILE A 21 8.97 6.72 1.73
N GLU A 22 9.08 7.36 2.88
CA GLU A 22 9.85 6.87 4.02
C GLU A 22 8.90 6.20 5.01
N ILE A 23 9.13 4.92 5.31
CA ILE A 23 8.33 4.18 6.30
C ILE A 23 8.94 4.41 7.69
N PRO A 24 8.24 5.10 8.60
CA PRO A 24 8.70 5.29 9.97
C PRO A 24 8.71 3.95 10.72
N LYS A 25 9.58 3.86 11.72
CA LYS A 25 9.70 2.71 12.60
C LYS A 25 8.95 2.96 13.90
N TYR A 26 8.09 2.04 14.28
CA TYR A 26 7.33 2.06 15.53
C TYR A 26 7.82 0.99 16.51
N SER A 27 7.35 1.07 17.76
CA SER A 27 7.71 0.12 18.82
C SER A 27 7.16 -1.30 18.63
N ASN A 28 6.18 -1.50 17.74
CA ASN A 28 5.53 -2.80 17.52
C ASN A 28 5.94 -3.44 16.18
N ASP A 29 6.47 -4.67 16.22
CA ASP A 29 6.96 -5.37 15.03
C ASP A 29 5.86 -5.73 14.03
N GLU A 30 4.64 -6.04 14.50
CA GLU A 30 3.52 -6.35 13.62
C GLU A 30 3.08 -5.11 12.82
N VAL A 31 3.07 -3.94 13.48
CA VAL A 31 2.87 -2.66 12.80
C VAL A 31 3.94 -2.44 11.75
N ASN A 32 5.22 -2.60 12.11
CA ASN A 32 6.33 -2.40 11.19
C ASN A 32 6.29 -3.35 9.99
N ASN A 33 5.94 -4.62 10.21
CA ASN A 33 5.80 -5.61 9.14
C ASN A 33 4.63 -5.25 8.21
N HIS A 34 3.47 -4.91 8.76
CA HIS A 34 2.30 -4.49 7.97
C HIS A 34 2.59 -3.23 7.14
N LEU A 35 3.33 -2.26 7.68
CA LEU A 35 3.76 -1.09 6.92
C LEU A 35 4.69 -1.45 5.76
N ASN A 36 5.59 -2.42 5.95
CA ASN A 36 6.46 -2.90 4.89
C ASN A 36 5.70 -3.59 3.75
N ASP A 37 4.54 -4.20 4.01
CA ASP A 37 3.71 -4.82 2.97
C ASP A 37 3.24 -3.81 1.91
N PHE A 38 3.14 -2.52 2.27
CA PHE A 38 2.79 -1.45 1.33
C PHE A 38 3.77 -1.35 0.16
N LYS A 39 5.05 -1.71 0.35
CA LYS A 39 6.06 -1.72 -0.72
C LYS A 39 5.62 -2.57 -1.90
N ASN A 40 5.04 -3.74 -1.62
CA ASN A 40 4.55 -4.62 -2.67
C ASN A 40 3.37 -3.98 -3.39
N LEU A 41 2.36 -3.48 -2.66
CA LEU A 41 1.21 -2.79 -3.25
C LEU A 41 1.63 -1.66 -4.19
N TRP A 42 2.59 -0.84 -3.76
CA TRP A 42 3.12 0.26 -4.57
C TRP A 42 3.81 -0.21 -5.86
N ASN A 43 4.59 -1.29 -5.76
CA ASN A 43 5.25 -1.88 -6.93
C ASN A 43 4.22 -2.46 -7.90
N VAL A 44 3.21 -3.18 -7.40
CA VAL A 44 2.14 -3.70 -8.24
C VAL A 44 1.37 -2.58 -8.95
N LEU A 45 0.97 -1.52 -8.23
CA LEU A 45 0.31 -0.35 -8.84
C LEU A 45 1.20 0.32 -9.89
N SER A 46 2.49 0.45 -9.62
CA SER A 46 3.45 1.04 -10.57
C SER A 46 3.62 0.19 -11.83
N THR A 47 3.62 -1.13 -11.70
CA THR A 47 3.63 -2.05 -12.84
C THR A 47 2.36 -1.91 -13.67
N ALA A 48 1.18 -1.85 -13.04
CA ALA A 48 -0.09 -1.66 -13.74
C ALA A 48 -0.10 -0.33 -14.53
N LEU A 49 0.35 0.77 -13.91
CA LEU A 49 0.50 2.07 -14.55
C LEU A 49 1.46 2.05 -15.74
N LYS A 50 2.62 1.41 -15.57
CA LYS A 50 3.62 1.28 -16.65
C LYS A 50 3.06 0.52 -17.84
N ASN A 51 2.22 -0.48 -17.60
CA ASN A 51 1.65 -1.32 -18.64
C ASN A 51 0.32 -0.80 -19.19
N ASP A 52 -0.18 0.34 -18.68
CA ASP A 52 -1.52 0.89 -18.97
C ASP A 52 -2.64 -0.15 -18.74
N ASP A 53 -2.46 -1.03 -17.75
CA ASP A 53 -3.38 -2.13 -17.48
C ASP A 53 -4.46 -1.73 -16.48
N LYS A 54 -5.45 -0.99 -16.99
CA LYS A 54 -6.60 -0.49 -16.22
C LYS A 54 -7.48 -1.60 -15.65
N SER A 55 -7.38 -2.83 -16.17
CA SER A 55 -8.20 -3.97 -15.72
C SER A 55 -7.95 -4.32 -14.25
N TYR A 56 -6.80 -3.91 -13.70
CA TYR A 56 -6.43 -4.12 -12.30
C TYR A 56 -6.87 -3.02 -11.33
N SER A 57 -7.42 -1.88 -11.81
CA SER A 57 -7.83 -0.76 -10.92
C SER A 57 -8.82 -1.21 -9.82
N PRO A 58 -9.86 -2.03 -10.09
CA PRO A 58 -10.77 -2.50 -9.05
C PRO A 58 -10.09 -3.38 -8.00
N GLU A 59 -9.29 -4.35 -8.42
CA GLU A 59 -8.60 -5.30 -7.53
C GLU A 59 -7.55 -4.59 -6.66
N LEU A 60 -6.80 -3.65 -7.24
CA LEU A 60 -5.84 -2.81 -6.51
C LEU A 60 -6.54 -1.95 -5.45
N SER A 61 -7.72 -1.42 -5.77
CA SER A 61 -8.52 -0.63 -4.82
C SER A 61 -9.01 -1.48 -3.64
N ILE A 62 -9.40 -2.74 -3.89
CA ILE A 62 -9.78 -3.70 -2.83
C ILE A 62 -8.57 -4.01 -1.94
N GLN A 63 -7.43 -4.40 -2.55
CA GLN A 63 -6.22 -4.75 -1.80
C GLN A 63 -5.73 -3.60 -0.92
N PHE A 64 -5.76 -2.37 -1.44
CA PHE A 64 -5.38 -1.19 -0.67
C PHE A 64 -6.39 -0.87 0.45
N SER A 65 -7.70 -1.02 0.19
CA SER A 65 -8.74 -0.84 1.21
C SER A 65 -8.56 -1.82 2.37
N ASP A 66 -8.33 -3.11 2.06
CA ASP A 66 -8.06 -4.14 3.06
C ASP A 66 -6.79 -3.84 3.87
N TRP A 67 -5.74 -3.39 3.19
CA TRP A 67 -4.48 -2.99 3.84
C TRP A 67 -4.70 -1.81 4.78
N THR A 68 -5.45 -0.79 4.38
CA THR A 68 -5.75 0.40 5.19
C THR A 68 -6.63 0.07 6.39
N ILE A 69 -7.67 -0.77 6.22
CA ILE A 69 -8.51 -1.24 7.34
C ILE A 69 -7.66 -1.97 8.38
N LYS A 70 -6.73 -2.83 7.94
CA LYS A 70 -5.82 -3.53 8.86
C LYS A 70 -4.84 -2.57 9.52
N ALA A 71 -4.31 -1.57 8.80
CA ALA A 71 -3.44 -0.55 9.36
C ALA A 71 -4.14 0.20 10.52
N LEU A 72 -5.36 0.67 10.29
CA LEU A 72 -6.15 1.37 11.32
C LEU A 72 -6.40 0.50 12.57
N LYS A 73 -6.63 -0.81 12.39
CA LYS A 73 -6.78 -1.74 13.54
C LYS A 73 -5.48 -1.97 14.31
N LEU A 74 -4.32 -1.88 13.64
CA LEU A 74 -3.02 -2.07 14.27
C LEU A 74 -2.59 -0.86 15.12
N GLU A 75 -3.24 0.29 14.97
CA GLU A 75 -3.02 1.47 15.82
C GLU A 75 -3.17 1.14 17.32
N ASP A 76 -4.07 0.23 17.67
CA ASP A 76 -4.28 -0.16 19.07
C ASP A 76 -3.07 -0.85 19.71
N LYS A 77 -2.14 -1.36 18.90
CA LYS A 77 -0.88 -1.97 19.35
C LYS A 77 0.23 -0.95 19.63
N LEU A 78 -0.02 0.32 19.34
CA LEU A 78 0.94 1.41 19.52
C LEU A 78 0.72 2.17 20.83
N LYS A 79 1.81 2.75 21.32
CA LYS A 79 1.79 3.68 22.45
C LYS A 79 1.05 4.97 22.06
N ARG A 80 0.48 5.66 23.04
CA ARG A 80 -0.34 6.86 22.81
C ARG A 80 0.36 7.96 22.00
N ASP A 81 1.65 8.16 22.25
CA ASP A 81 2.52 9.10 21.53
C ASP A 81 2.76 8.69 20.07
N GLU A 82 2.91 7.39 19.81
CA GLU A 82 3.08 6.83 18.45
C GLU A 82 1.79 6.84 17.63
N ARG A 83 0.61 6.70 18.26
CA ARG A 83 -0.69 6.68 17.55
C ARG A 83 -0.92 7.92 16.70
N LYS A 84 -0.59 9.10 17.22
CA LYS A 84 -0.78 10.37 16.49
C LYS A 84 0.08 10.45 15.23
N THR A 85 1.34 10.01 15.31
CA THR A 85 2.25 10.00 14.16
C THR A 85 1.92 8.88 13.19
N TYR A 86 1.43 7.74 13.69
CA TYR A 86 0.94 6.62 12.89
C TYR A 86 -0.27 7.02 12.04
N TYR A 87 -1.29 7.59 12.66
CA TYR A 87 -2.50 8.00 11.94
C TYR A 87 -2.18 9.00 10.82
N GLY A 88 -1.39 10.04 11.11
CA GLY A 88 -0.96 11.01 10.08
C GLY A 88 -0.17 10.36 8.95
N PHE A 89 0.68 9.39 9.26
CA PHE A 89 1.42 8.64 8.24
C PHE A 89 0.50 7.79 7.35
N ILE A 90 -0.52 7.11 7.91
CA ILE A 90 -1.49 6.33 7.13
C ILE A 90 -2.34 7.24 6.24
N GLU A 91 -2.76 8.42 6.71
CA GLU A 91 -3.47 9.41 5.88
C GLU A 91 -2.61 9.87 4.70
N ASP A 92 -1.33 10.19 4.94
CA ASP A 92 -0.43 10.64 3.88
C ASP A 92 -0.10 9.53 2.88
N LEU A 93 0.04 8.29 3.34
CA LEU A 93 0.15 7.12 2.45
C LEU A 93 -1.08 6.96 1.57
N THR A 94 -2.27 7.15 2.13
CA THR A 94 -3.55 7.07 1.41
C THR A 94 -3.62 8.13 0.31
N LYS A 95 -3.25 9.38 0.60
CA LYS A 95 -3.18 10.44 -0.41
C LYS A 95 -2.23 10.10 -1.53
N LYS A 96 -1.01 9.65 -1.22
CA LYS A 96 -0.01 9.26 -2.23
C LYS A 96 -0.47 8.08 -3.08
N TRP A 97 -1.16 7.12 -2.48
CA TRP A 97 -1.77 6.01 -3.21
C TRP A 97 -2.82 6.52 -4.19
N ASP A 98 -3.78 7.33 -3.73
CA ASP A 98 -4.86 7.85 -4.56
C ASP A 98 -4.34 8.72 -5.71
N GLU A 99 -3.42 9.63 -5.42
CA GLU A 99 -2.75 10.45 -6.45
C GLU A 99 -2.13 9.59 -7.54
N LYS A 100 -1.45 8.51 -7.15
CA LYS A 100 -0.82 7.59 -8.10
C LYS A 100 -1.85 6.76 -8.85
N ARG A 101 -2.83 6.18 -8.14
CA ARG A 101 -3.91 5.35 -8.70
C ARG A 101 -4.78 6.12 -9.69
N ASN A 102 -5.00 7.41 -9.47
CA ASN A 102 -5.76 8.26 -10.41
C ASN A 102 -5.09 8.39 -11.79
N ASN A 103 -3.80 8.06 -11.93
CA ASN A 103 -3.16 7.97 -13.24
C ASN A 103 -3.47 6.64 -13.98
N LEU A 104 -4.15 5.70 -13.33
CA LEU A 104 -4.58 4.41 -13.89
C LEU A 104 -6.05 4.44 -14.34
N ASP A 105 -6.84 5.41 -13.87
CA ASP A 105 -8.26 5.54 -14.22
C ASP A 105 -8.46 6.12 -15.64
#